data_AF-A0A6I8SI54-F1
#
_entry.id   AF-A0A6I8SI54-F1
#
_cell.length_a   1.000
_cell.length_b   1.000
_cell.length_c   1.000
_cell.angle_alpha   90.00
_cell.angle_beta   90.00
_cell.angle_gamma   90.00
#
_symmetry.space_group_name_H-M   'P 1'
#
loop_
_entity.id
_entity.type
_entity.pdbx_description
1 polymer ?
#
loop_
_entity_poly.entity_id
_entity_poly.type
_entity_poly.pdbx_seq_one_letter_code
_entity_poly.pdbx_strand_id
1 'polypeptide(L)'
;MLPPPISMSPKYAIPSPTYCSSQFPAPMPSRSYPPGRSPGLPGLAHEGAEPPRRRCLVAIVTISPRSRSQGCGSAVGSGRLAGAISRAPSVGFQHGQVLPLFSALGATGLLIEYEDTFPYYGELLPLRAPHAYSPQEIREILRLAQSCQLEVIPLVQTFGHMEFVLKHKEFAHLREVEAFPNTLNPHKEQSLPLVQAMIGQVMELHPDARWLHVGSDEVYCLGEGNESKEIMANTQITVEEIFLHHLKSVTSHVASTFPGVRPIAWDDMIRAANEQALTESGVAPLVELMLWDYSPDLDVDNKVATVAKYKQSGFQKIWFASAFKGATGVREQLTSINHHLGNNSQWLKVAGKIPKELLQGIALTGWQRYDHFSVLCELLPVALPSVAVCLQFLKHGEYSDQVMEQVKSFLGMTELENLASKCSGSFPGSKVFSLITQLMCNLRPELNELLGENRYVAGWFSPYHRRINVISPLMVQEIQPATTSLMSRWQTLHDELQNELLQIYPPSAVAEWMEVNVLPWYLQLKKLAEELNAALQNPL
;
A
#
# COMPACT_ATOMS: atom_id res chain seq x y z
N MET A 1 8.89 -49.11 27.64
CA MET A 1 10.20 -48.43 27.73
C MET A 1 10.56 -47.93 26.35
N LEU A 2 10.70 -46.61 26.19
CA LEU A 2 11.20 -45.95 24.99
C LEU A 2 12.41 -45.10 25.41
N PRO A 3 13.45 -44.95 24.57
CA PRO A 3 14.63 -44.16 24.92
C PRO A 3 14.32 -42.65 24.95
N PRO A 4 15.05 -41.85 25.76
CA PRO A 4 14.82 -40.42 25.87
C PRO A 4 15.38 -39.63 24.66
N PRO A 5 14.87 -38.42 24.39
CA PRO A 5 15.39 -37.55 23.34
C PRO A 5 16.79 -37.03 23.68
N ILE A 6 17.66 -36.98 22.67
CA ILE A 6 19.03 -36.46 22.79
C ILE A 6 19.00 -34.92 22.75
N SER A 7 19.54 -34.30 23.78
CA SER A 7 19.84 -32.86 23.81
C SER A 7 21.10 -32.56 23.00
N MET A 8 21.05 -31.56 22.11
CA MET A 8 22.25 -30.92 21.55
C MET A 8 22.13 -29.39 21.63
N SER A 9 23.20 -28.78 22.15
CA SER A 9 23.32 -27.35 22.41
C SER A 9 23.74 -26.54 21.16
N PRO A 10 23.50 -25.21 21.15
CA PRO A 10 23.56 -24.41 19.92
C PRO A 10 24.99 -24.02 19.52
N LYS A 11 25.48 -24.51 18.37
CA LYS A 11 26.75 -24.07 17.76
C LYS A 11 26.74 -24.00 16.22
N TYR A 12 25.59 -23.69 15.60
CA TYR A 12 25.52 -23.29 14.19
C TYR A 12 24.48 -22.18 13.99
N ALA A 13 24.90 -20.94 14.26
CA ALA A 13 24.19 -19.77 13.75
C ALA A 13 24.56 -19.59 12.28
N ILE A 14 23.57 -19.66 11.39
CA ILE A 14 23.74 -19.38 9.96
C ILE A 14 23.59 -17.86 9.76
N PRO A 15 24.58 -17.14 9.20
CA PRO A 15 24.44 -15.71 8.95
C PRO A 15 23.42 -15.41 7.85
N SER A 16 22.69 -14.31 7.99
CA SER A 16 21.80 -13.76 6.96
C SER A 16 22.58 -13.47 5.66
N PRO A 17 22.10 -13.86 4.47
CA PRO A 17 22.82 -13.59 3.23
C PRO A 17 22.59 -12.14 2.76
N THR A 18 23.58 -11.28 2.96
CA THR A 18 23.81 -10.14 2.06
C THR A 18 24.19 -10.66 0.68
N TYR A 19 23.39 -10.38 -0.35
CA TYR A 19 23.79 -10.60 -1.75
C TYR A 19 23.31 -9.46 -2.65
N CYS A 20 24.23 -8.53 -2.91
CA CYS A 20 24.25 -7.77 -4.15
C CYS A 20 25.57 -8.14 -4.88
N SER A 21 25.48 -8.94 -5.95
CA SER A 21 26.46 -8.98 -7.05
C SER A 21 26.09 -10.02 -8.12
N SER A 22 25.87 -9.51 -9.34
CA SER A 22 26.19 -10.12 -10.63
C SER A 22 26.35 -11.65 -10.75
N GLN A 23 25.36 -12.33 -11.35
CA GLN A 23 25.55 -13.17 -12.56
C GLN A 23 24.19 -13.66 -13.10
N PHE A 24 23.76 -13.13 -14.24
CA PHE A 24 22.72 -13.73 -15.08
C PHE A 24 23.19 -13.79 -16.54
N PRO A 25 22.87 -14.87 -17.28
CA PRO A 25 23.44 -15.12 -18.61
C PRO A 25 22.84 -14.24 -19.71
N ALA A 26 23.61 -14.03 -20.78
CA ALA A 26 23.22 -13.23 -21.93
C ALA A 26 21.97 -13.76 -22.67
N PRO A 27 21.17 -12.88 -23.31
CA PRO A 27 19.94 -13.28 -23.99
C PRO A 27 20.21 -14.09 -25.27
N MET A 28 19.51 -15.21 -25.42
CA MET A 28 19.46 -16.00 -26.66
C MET A 28 18.36 -15.47 -27.62
N PRO A 29 18.55 -15.58 -28.94
CA PRO A 29 17.71 -14.87 -29.92
C PRO A 29 16.32 -15.48 -30.12
N SER A 30 15.38 -14.60 -30.51
CA SER A 30 13.97 -14.90 -30.74
C SER A 30 13.71 -15.97 -31.81
N ARG A 31 12.81 -16.91 -31.54
CA ARG A 31 12.13 -17.74 -32.55
C ARG A 31 10.65 -17.38 -32.64
N SER A 32 10.18 -17.15 -33.86
CA SER A 32 8.77 -16.93 -34.18
C SER A 32 7.98 -18.23 -34.30
N TYR A 33 6.70 -18.19 -33.93
CA TYR A 33 5.71 -19.24 -34.23
C TYR A 33 4.45 -18.59 -34.83
N PRO A 34 3.76 -19.27 -35.77
CA PRO A 34 2.61 -18.72 -36.50
C PRO A 34 1.29 -18.80 -35.70
N PRO A 35 0.26 -17.99 -36.06
CA PRO A 35 -0.97 -17.87 -35.28
C PRO A 35 -1.97 -19.00 -35.57
N GLY A 36 -2.40 -19.71 -34.52
CA GLY A 36 -3.58 -20.58 -34.53
C GLY A 36 -4.82 -19.85 -33.99
N ARG A 37 -5.96 -19.98 -34.69
CA ARG A 37 -7.25 -19.42 -34.23
C ARG A 37 -7.94 -20.37 -33.25
N SER A 38 -8.47 -19.80 -32.15
CA SER A 38 -9.50 -20.44 -31.31
C SER A 38 -10.77 -19.55 -31.29
N PRO A 39 -11.98 -20.12 -31.16
CA PRO A 39 -13.23 -19.38 -31.26
C PRO A 39 -13.53 -18.57 -30.00
N GLY A 40 -14.19 -17.42 -30.16
CA GLY A 40 -14.32 -16.40 -29.12
C GLY A 40 -15.59 -16.46 -28.27
N LEU A 41 -15.55 -15.75 -27.15
CA LEU A 41 -16.70 -15.22 -26.43
C LEU A 41 -16.92 -13.74 -26.85
N PRO A 42 -18.16 -13.23 -26.86
CA PRO A 42 -18.43 -11.85 -27.29
C PRO A 42 -18.14 -10.84 -26.18
N GLY A 43 -17.52 -9.70 -26.53
CA GLY A 43 -17.69 -8.47 -25.74
C GLY A 43 -16.47 -7.91 -24.98
N LEU A 44 -15.23 -8.13 -25.41
CA LEU A 44 -14.11 -7.25 -25.05
C LEU A 44 -13.30 -6.90 -26.30
N ALA A 45 -13.44 -5.66 -26.77
CA ALA A 45 -12.56 -5.11 -27.80
C ALA A 45 -11.24 -4.68 -27.14
N HIS A 46 -10.14 -5.33 -27.52
CA HIS A 46 -8.80 -4.85 -27.16
C HIS A 46 -8.45 -3.61 -27.97
N GLU A 47 -8.68 -2.43 -27.40
CA GLU A 47 -7.86 -1.25 -27.72
C GLU A 47 -6.64 -1.22 -26.80
N GLY A 48 -5.47 -0.92 -27.37
CA GLY A 48 -4.17 -1.05 -26.72
C GLY A 48 -3.84 0.08 -25.75
N ALA A 49 -4.57 0.17 -24.64
CA ALA A 49 -4.18 0.98 -23.48
C ALA A 49 -3.74 0.05 -22.33
N GLU A 50 -2.52 0.23 -21.83
CA GLU A 50 -2.09 -0.46 -20.61
C GLU A 50 -2.97 -0.03 -19.41
N PRO A 51 -3.40 -0.95 -18.54
CA PRO A 51 -4.20 -0.60 -17.38
C PRO A 51 -3.39 0.28 -16.42
N PRO A 52 -3.93 1.43 -15.95
CA PRO A 52 -3.23 2.31 -15.03
C PRO A 52 -3.10 1.67 -13.65
N ARG A 53 -1.87 1.27 -13.32
CA ARG A 53 -1.42 0.77 -12.01
C ARG A 53 -1.09 1.97 -11.11
N ARG A 54 -1.27 1.86 -9.79
CA ARG A 54 -1.40 3.03 -8.90
C ARG A 54 -0.90 2.75 -7.49
N ARG A 55 0.05 3.52 -6.97
CA ARG A 55 0.30 3.65 -5.52
C ARG A 55 -0.54 4.83 -5.00
N CYS A 56 -1.11 4.68 -3.79
CA CYS A 56 -1.50 5.77 -2.87
C CYS A 56 -2.41 5.20 -1.77
N LEU A 57 -2.09 5.55 -0.52
CA LEU A 57 -2.99 6.07 0.54
C LEU A 57 -2.24 6.05 1.89
N VAL A 58 -2.25 7.16 2.62
CA VAL A 58 -1.79 7.22 4.01
C VAL A 58 -2.75 8.06 4.87
N ALA A 59 -3.07 7.59 6.08
CA ALA A 59 -3.79 8.38 7.08
C ALA A 59 -2.77 9.04 8.02
N ILE A 60 -2.99 10.27 8.51
CA ILE A 60 -2.13 10.86 9.56
C ILE A 60 -2.87 10.90 10.89
N VAL A 61 -2.13 10.58 11.94
CA VAL A 61 -2.58 10.73 13.33
C VAL A 61 -1.57 11.62 14.05
N THR A 62 -1.71 12.94 13.92
CA THR A 62 -0.91 13.87 14.74
C THR A 62 -1.35 13.77 16.20
N ILE A 63 -0.73 12.85 16.92
CA ILE A 63 -0.69 12.86 18.38
C ILE A 63 0.13 14.08 18.79
N SER A 64 -0.55 15.22 18.94
CA SER A 64 -0.03 16.33 19.73
C SER A 64 -0.89 16.47 20.99
N PRO A 65 -0.31 16.37 22.20
CA PRO A 65 -1.06 16.59 23.43
C PRO A 65 -1.51 18.05 23.46
N ARG A 66 -2.82 18.28 23.28
CA ARG A 66 -3.42 19.62 23.16
C ARG A 66 -2.95 20.55 24.27
N SER A 67 -2.49 21.74 23.89
CA SER A 67 -2.66 22.92 24.73
C SER A 67 -3.83 23.76 24.20
N ARG A 68 -4.57 24.38 25.14
CA ARG A 68 -5.65 25.37 24.96
C ARG A 68 -7.10 24.88 24.82
N SER A 69 -7.76 24.94 25.98
CA SER A 69 -9.02 25.66 26.30
C SER A 69 -10.33 25.35 25.56
N GLN A 70 -11.37 25.18 26.39
CA GLN A 70 -12.77 24.93 26.08
C GLN A 70 -13.46 26.03 25.23
N GLY A 71 -14.47 25.61 24.46
CA GLY A 71 -15.52 26.45 23.89
C GLY A 71 -16.68 25.57 23.43
N CYS A 72 -17.87 25.76 23.98
CA CYS A 72 -19.04 24.89 23.73
C CYS A 72 -19.91 25.41 22.57
N GLY A 73 -20.60 24.52 21.85
CA GLY A 73 -21.58 24.90 20.83
C GLY A 73 -22.12 23.72 20.03
N SER A 74 -23.31 23.23 20.37
CA SER A 74 -24.02 22.19 19.62
C SER A 74 -24.91 22.78 18.54
N ALA A 75 -24.87 22.22 17.33
CA ALA A 75 -25.91 22.41 16.31
C ALA A 75 -25.96 21.18 15.38
N VAL A 76 -27.06 20.42 15.43
CA VAL A 76 -27.33 19.34 14.48
C VAL A 76 -27.93 19.97 13.22
N GLY A 77 -27.22 19.86 12.09
CA GLY A 77 -27.66 20.34 10.78
C GLY A 77 -27.48 19.27 9.72
N SER A 78 -28.58 18.76 9.16
CA SER A 78 -28.55 17.72 8.14
C SER A 78 -27.95 18.23 6.83
N GLY A 79 -26.81 17.69 6.43
CA GLY A 79 -26.13 17.99 5.16
C GLY A 79 -25.53 16.72 4.55
N ARG A 80 -25.69 16.52 3.24
CA ARG A 80 -25.23 15.31 2.53
C ARG A 80 -23.85 15.54 1.88
N LEU A 81 -23.02 14.47 1.89
CA LEU A 81 -21.85 14.17 1.03
C LEU A 81 -20.47 14.80 1.41
N ALA A 82 -19.46 13.94 1.69
CA ALA A 82 -18.07 14.20 2.16
C ALA A 82 -16.95 13.05 2.21
N GLY A 83 -15.89 12.99 1.32
CA GLY A 83 -14.48 12.46 1.58
C GLY A 83 -13.67 11.64 0.50
N ALA A 84 -12.35 11.83 0.25
CA ALA A 84 -11.49 10.89 -0.55
C ALA A 84 -9.94 10.91 -0.29
N ILE A 85 -9.03 9.96 -0.72
CA ILE A 85 -8.41 9.72 -2.08
C ILE A 85 -7.61 8.36 -2.22
N SER A 86 -7.64 7.64 -3.38
CA SER A 86 -6.45 7.07 -4.15
C SER A 86 -6.65 6.49 -5.60
N ARG A 87 -7.81 6.33 -6.23
CA ARG A 87 -9.09 6.01 -5.63
C ARG A 87 -9.01 4.67 -4.88
N ALA A 88 -8.50 4.72 -3.65
CA ALA A 88 -9.26 4.44 -2.45
C ALA A 88 -10.69 4.93 -2.69
N PRO A 89 -11.72 4.30 -2.11
CA PRO A 89 -13.08 4.31 -2.62
C PRO A 89 -13.65 5.53 -3.35
N SER A 90 -14.72 5.30 -4.12
CA SER A 90 -15.32 6.29 -5.00
C SER A 90 -15.57 7.58 -4.22
N VAL A 91 -15.55 8.71 -4.92
CA VAL A 91 -15.94 10.00 -4.33
C VAL A 91 -17.17 9.75 -3.45
N GLY A 92 -18.27 9.19 -3.96
CA GLY A 92 -19.44 8.82 -3.13
C GLY A 92 -19.23 7.91 -1.89
N PHE A 93 -18.27 6.98 -1.86
CA PHE A 93 -18.05 6.09 -0.72
C PHE A 93 -17.26 6.73 0.41
N GLN A 94 -16.09 7.31 0.13
CA GLN A 94 -15.36 8.01 1.19
C GLN A 94 -16.10 9.33 1.53
N HIS A 95 -16.74 9.94 0.52
CA HIS A 95 -18.05 10.63 0.35
C HIS A 95 -19.11 10.66 1.46
N GLY A 96 -18.99 9.94 2.57
CA GLY A 96 -20.00 10.09 3.63
C GLY A 96 -19.67 9.43 4.95
N GLN A 97 -18.46 8.89 5.07
CA GLN A 97 -18.34 7.60 5.74
C GLN A 97 -16.93 7.36 6.29
N VAL A 98 -15.88 7.52 5.48
CA VAL A 98 -14.50 7.20 5.93
C VAL A 98 -13.85 8.37 6.69
N LEU A 99 -13.87 9.59 6.15
CA LEU A 99 -13.26 10.74 6.86
C LEU A 99 -13.96 11.09 8.19
N PRO A 100 -15.30 11.07 8.29
CA PRO A 100 -15.98 11.23 9.57
C PRO A 100 -15.64 10.12 10.57
N LEU A 101 -15.49 8.87 10.10
CA LEU A 101 -15.06 7.75 10.93
C LEU A 101 -13.62 7.96 11.44
N PHE A 102 -12.68 8.37 10.58
CA PHE A 102 -11.30 8.67 10.99
C PHE A 102 -11.24 9.81 12.02
N SER A 103 -11.98 10.90 11.80
CA SER A 103 -12.09 12.02 12.75
C SER A 103 -12.70 11.57 14.09
N ALA A 104 -13.77 10.76 14.07
CA ALA A 104 -14.39 10.20 15.27
C ALA A 104 -13.46 9.23 16.03
N LEU A 105 -12.64 8.47 15.30
CA LEU A 105 -11.57 7.64 15.82
C LEU A 105 -10.35 8.45 16.31
N GLY A 106 -10.35 9.78 16.20
CA GLY A 106 -9.31 10.65 16.73
C GLY A 106 -8.15 10.93 15.78
N ALA A 107 -8.30 10.64 14.49
CA ALA A 107 -7.39 11.17 13.47
C ALA A 107 -7.50 12.70 13.39
N THR A 108 -6.42 13.32 12.96
CA THR A 108 -6.24 14.79 12.94
C THR A 108 -5.68 15.29 11.61
N GLY A 109 -5.31 14.38 10.70
CA GLY A 109 -4.87 14.74 9.35
C GLY A 109 -4.88 13.59 8.36
N LEU A 110 -4.43 13.87 7.14
CA LEU A 110 -4.37 12.96 5.98
C LEU A 110 -3.07 13.21 5.21
N LEU A 111 -2.35 12.15 4.82
CA LEU A 111 -1.16 12.25 3.96
C LEU A 111 -1.56 11.71 2.59
N ILE A 112 -1.66 12.57 1.60
CA ILE A 112 -2.16 12.18 0.28
C ILE A 112 -0.99 12.15 -0.69
N GLU A 113 -0.39 10.98 -0.84
CA GLU A 113 0.49 10.64 -1.98
C GLU A 113 -0.35 10.66 -3.27
N TYR A 114 0.05 11.41 -4.29
CA TYR A 114 -0.79 11.51 -5.49
C TYR A 114 -0.37 10.63 -6.67
N GLU A 115 0.93 10.49 -6.94
CA GLU A 115 1.46 9.85 -8.18
C GLU A 115 0.63 10.22 -9.44
N ASP A 116 0.34 9.24 -10.32
CA ASP A 116 -0.46 9.42 -11.53
C ASP A 116 -1.96 9.66 -11.30
N THR A 117 -2.40 9.68 -10.05
CA THR A 117 -3.79 10.02 -9.71
C THR A 117 -4.03 11.52 -9.65
N PHE A 118 -2.98 12.36 -9.68
CA PHE A 118 -3.10 13.81 -9.76
C PHE A 118 -3.59 14.30 -11.14
N PRO A 119 -4.41 15.37 -11.24
CA PRO A 119 -4.76 16.05 -12.48
C PRO A 119 -3.59 16.85 -13.08
N TYR A 120 -2.46 16.21 -13.38
CA TYR A 120 -1.36 16.89 -14.07
C TYR A 120 -1.80 17.45 -15.43
N TYR A 121 -1.23 18.60 -15.79
CA TYR A 121 -1.55 19.33 -17.02
C TYR A 121 -0.28 19.88 -17.71
N GLY A 122 -0.46 20.38 -18.94
CA GLY A 122 0.65 20.90 -19.74
C GLY A 122 1.63 19.78 -20.13
N GLU A 123 2.93 20.02 -19.96
CA GLU A 123 3.99 19.04 -20.24
C GLU A 123 3.90 17.79 -19.35
N LEU A 124 3.29 17.91 -18.16
CA LEU A 124 3.06 16.80 -17.24
C LEU A 124 1.79 15.99 -17.54
N LEU A 125 1.03 16.35 -18.59
CA LEU A 125 -0.18 15.62 -19.00
C LEU A 125 0.01 14.10 -19.20
N PRO A 126 1.14 13.57 -19.72
CA PRO A 126 1.35 12.12 -19.84
C PRO A 126 1.30 11.39 -18.49
N LEU A 127 1.66 12.07 -17.40
CA LEU A 127 1.68 11.51 -16.05
C LEU A 127 0.29 11.22 -15.49
N ARG A 128 -0.76 11.78 -16.08
CA ARG A 128 -2.13 11.70 -15.55
C ARG A 128 -2.80 10.41 -15.99
N ALA A 129 -3.11 9.52 -15.05
CA ALA A 129 -3.88 8.31 -15.31
C ALA A 129 -5.28 8.64 -15.90
N PRO A 130 -5.87 7.76 -16.75
CA PRO A 130 -7.22 7.93 -17.31
C PRO A 130 -8.35 8.15 -16.30
N HIS A 131 -8.13 7.78 -15.03
CA HIS A 131 -9.05 7.94 -13.91
C HIS A 131 -8.39 8.66 -12.72
N ALA A 132 -7.49 9.60 -13.01
CA ALA A 132 -7.02 10.61 -12.06
C ALA A 132 -8.18 11.48 -11.54
N TYR A 133 -7.97 12.20 -10.44
CA TYR A 133 -8.94 13.17 -9.95
C TYR A 133 -9.16 14.31 -10.93
N SER A 134 -10.32 14.95 -10.85
CA SER A 134 -10.43 16.33 -11.34
C SER A 134 -9.94 17.33 -10.30
N PRO A 135 -9.52 18.55 -10.70
CA PRO A 135 -9.24 19.64 -9.77
C PRO A 135 -10.44 20.02 -8.88
N GLN A 136 -11.67 19.75 -9.33
CA GLN A 136 -12.88 19.94 -8.53
C GLN A 136 -12.98 18.90 -7.41
N GLU A 137 -12.64 17.64 -7.70
CA GLU A 137 -12.63 16.56 -6.70
C GLU A 137 -11.59 16.83 -5.61
N ILE A 138 -10.36 17.23 -5.96
CA ILE A 138 -9.34 17.58 -4.96
C ILE A 138 -9.80 18.71 -4.05
N ARG A 139 -10.37 19.81 -4.61
CA ARG A 139 -10.92 20.90 -3.79
C ARG A 139 -12.04 20.46 -2.85
N GLU A 140 -12.91 19.56 -3.32
CA GLU A 140 -13.96 18.99 -2.49
C GLU A 140 -13.35 18.18 -1.35
N ILE A 141 -12.38 17.30 -1.61
CA ILE A 141 -11.65 16.55 -0.56
C ILE A 141 -11.04 17.46 0.51
N LEU A 142 -10.41 18.57 0.11
CA LEU A 142 -9.85 19.55 1.05
C LEU A 142 -10.93 20.25 1.90
N ARG A 143 -12.04 20.70 1.29
CA ARG A 143 -13.21 21.27 1.99
C ARG A 143 -13.74 20.33 3.07
N LEU A 144 -13.66 19.04 2.80
CA LEU A 144 -14.26 18.00 3.61
C LEU A 144 -13.36 17.53 4.74
N ALA A 145 -12.06 17.37 4.47
CA ALA A 145 -11.05 17.23 5.50
C ALA A 145 -11.13 18.40 6.50
N GLN A 146 -11.22 19.65 6.00
CA GLN A 146 -11.45 20.84 6.82
C GLN A 146 -12.74 20.74 7.66
N SER A 147 -13.86 20.29 7.08
CA SER A 147 -15.12 20.09 7.83
C SER A 147 -15.03 19.03 8.94
N CYS A 148 -14.15 18.05 8.77
CA CYS A 148 -13.84 17.00 9.75
C CYS A 148 -12.68 17.39 10.71
N GLN A 149 -12.16 18.62 10.62
CA GLN A 149 -10.98 19.11 11.35
C GLN A 149 -9.71 18.29 11.09
N LEU A 150 -9.59 17.71 9.90
CA LEU A 150 -8.43 16.96 9.42
C LEU A 150 -7.55 17.88 8.56
N GLU A 151 -6.28 18.01 8.94
CA GLU A 151 -5.26 18.71 8.16
C GLU A 151 -4.73 17.83 7.01
N VAL A 152 -4.65 18.37 5.79
CA VAL A 152 -4.15 17.63 4.63
C VAL A 152 -2.71 18.01 4.33
N ILE A 153 -1.85 16.99 4.27
CA ILE A 153 -0.46 17.09 3.82
C ILE A 153 -0.38 16.37 2.47
N PRO A 154 -0.16 17.08 1.34
CA PRO A 154 0.16 16.42 0.08
C PRO A 154 1.52 15.71 0.16
N LEU A 155 1.63 14.55 -0.47
CA LEU A 155 2.90 13.86 -0.72
C LEU A 155 3.15 13.78 -2.23
N VAL A 156 4.34 14.21 -2.63
CA VAL A 156 4.85 14.15 -4.01
C VAL A 156 6.16 13.38 -3.99
N GLN A 157 6.27 12.36 -4.83
CA GLN A 157 7.54 11.65 -5.02
C GLN A 157 8.47 12.49 -5.89
N THR A 158 9.73 12.61 -5.46
CA THR A 158 10.70 13.55 -6.07
C THR A 158 12.06 12.93 -6.39
N PHE A 159 12.25 11.63 -6.13
CA PHE A 159 13.56 10.99 -6.34
C PHE A 159 13.46 9.47 -6.58
N GLY A 160 13.03 8.72 -5.55
CA GLY A 160 12.54 7.35 -5.67
C GLY A 160 11.05 7.32 -6.00
N HIS A 161 10.52 6.12 -6.24
CA HIS A 161 9.15 5.87 -6.69
C HIS A 161 8.70 6.73 -7.89
N MET A 162 9.65 6.98 -8.79
CA MET A 162 9.43 7.79 -9.98
C MET A 162 8.92 6.97 -11.18
N GLU A 163 8.49 5.72 -10.99
CA GLU A 163 8.05 4.85 -12.10
C GLU A 163 6.86 5.43 -12.84
N PHE A 164 5.93 6.09 -12.12
CA PHE A 164 4.78 6.76 -12.74
C PHE A 164 5.20 7.91 -13.68
N VAL A 165 6.42 8.43 -13.54
CA VAL A 165 7.02 9.47 -14.38
C VAL A 165 7.92 8.85 -15.45
N LEU A 166 8.94 8.12 -15.02
CA LEU A 166 10.04 7.70 -15.87
C LEU A 166 9.67 6.48 -16.74
N LYS A 167 8.50 5.86 -16.57
CA LYS A 167 7.94 4.89 -17.54
C LYS A 167 7.67 5.52 -18.91
N HIS A 168 7.34 6.82 -18.94
CA HIS A 168 7.02 7.56 -20.16
C HIS A 168 8.28 7.83 -20.99
N LYS A 169 8.16 7.75 -22.32
CA LYS A 169 9.31 7.91 -23.24
C LYS A 169 9.90 9.31 -23.18
N GLU A 170 9.04 10.28 -22.92
CA GLU A 170 9.29 11.71 -22.78
C GLU A 170 10.18 12.05 -21.57
N PHE A 171 10.25 11.17 -20.57
CA PHE A 171 11.05 11.35 -19.35
C PHE A 171 12.07 10.23 -19.11
N ALA A 172 12.11 9.21 -19.96
CA ALA A 172 12.97 8.03 -19.78
C ALA A 172 14.47 8.34 -19.78
N HIS A 173 14.91 9.44 -20.41
CA HIS A 173 16.30 9.91 -20.40
C HIS A 173 16.73 10.55 -19.07
N LEU A 174 15.80 10.75 -18.12
CA LEU A 174 16.06 11.25 -16.78
C LEU A 174 16.23 10.14 -15.73
N ARG A 175 16.25 8.88 -16.14
CA ARG A 175 16.52 7.74 -15.25
C ARG A 175 17.97 7.71 -14.79
N GLU A 176 18.20 7.35 -13.53
CA GLU A 176 19.52 7.07 -12.97
C GLU A 176 20.18 5.88 -13.67
N VAL A 177 19.43 4.77 -13.78
CA VAL A 177 19.81 3.59 -14.56
C VAL A 177 18.82 3.44 -15.69
N GLU A 178 19.30 3.46 -16.95
CA GLU A 178 18.45 3.45 -18.16
C GLU A 178 17.35 2.37 -18.14
N ALA A 179 17.67 1.18 -17.62
CA ALA A 179 16.76 0.05 -17.53
C ALA A 179 15.65 0.20 -16.48
N PHE A 180 15.81 1.06 -15.47
CA PHE A 180 14.94 1.10 -14.29
C PHE A 180 14.25 2.48 -14.15
N PRO A 181 12.90 2.54 -14.22
CA PRO A 181 12.16 3.80 -14.11
C PRO A 181 11.91 4.25 -12.66
N ASN A 182 12.48 3.60 -11.65
CA ASN A 182 12.21 3.88 -10.24
C ASN A 182 12.93 5.13 -9.70
N THR A 183 14.10 5.46 -10.24
CA THR A 183 14.99 6.50 -9.70
C THR A 183 15.30 7.59 -10.74
N LEU A 184 15.06 8.83 -10.35
CA LEU A 184 15.47 10.03 -11.09
C LEU A 184 16.98 10.26 -10.96
N ASN A 185 17.66 10.53 -12.08
CA ASN A 185 19.06 10.95 -12.08
C ASN A 185 19.18 12.40 -11.61
N PRO A 186 19.86 12.72 -10.50
CA PRO A 186 19.91 14.08 -9.95
C PRO A 186 20.87 15.00 -10.73
N HIS A 187 21.68 14.46 -11.64
CA HIS A 187 22.70 15.19 -12.39
C HIS A 187 22.19 15.74 -13.74
N LYS A 188 21.04 15.29 -14.23
CA LYS A 188 20.41 15.86 -15.45
C LYS A 188 19.83 17.24 -15.16
N GLU A 189 20.15 18.22 -16.00
CA GLU A 189 19.64 19.61 -15.88
C GLU A 189 18.11 19.72 -15.83
N GLN A 190 17.40 18.77 -16.44
CA GLN A 190 15.93 18.73 -16.50
C GLN A 190 15.26 18.03 -15.31
N SER A 191 16.01 17.27 -14.48
CA SER A 191 15.45 16.51 -13.36
C SER A 191 14.87 17.40 -12.27
N LEU A 192 15.62 18.43 -11.85
CA LEU A 192 15.12 19.38 -10.84
C LEU A 192 13.94 20.22 -11.36
N PRO A 193 13.97 20.82 -12.57
CA PRO A 193 12.79 21.48 -13.16
C PRO A 193 11.54 20.61 -13.24
N LEU A 194 11.68 19.32 -13.58
CA LEU A 194 10.55 18.36 -13.58
C LEU A 194 9.93 18.20 -12.19
N VAL A 195 10.77 17.99 -11.16
CA VAL A 195 10.32 17.92 -9.77
C VAL A 195 9.65 19.22 -9.31
N GLN A 196 10.24 20.37 -9.66
CA GLN A 196 9.68 21.70 -9.34
C GLN A 196 8.30 21.90 -9.99
N ALA A 197 8.13 21.46 -11.25
CA ALA A 197 6.85 21.52 -11.95
C ALA A 197 5.78 20.63 -11.31
N MET A 198 6.13 19.39 -10.90
CA MET A 198 5.21 18.50 -10.19
C MET A 198 4.75 19.11 -8.85
N ILE A 199 5.70 19.59 -8.04
CA ILE A 199 5.42 20.26 -6.77
C ILE A 199 4.53 21.49 -7.00
N GLY A 200 4.84 22.30 -8.02
CA GLY A 200 4.07 23.50 -8.36
C GLY A 200 2.59 23.21 -8.64
N GLN A 201 2.30 22.22 -9.49
CA GLN A 201 0.91 21.86 -9.80
C GLN A 201 0.17 21.28 -8.58
N VAL A 202 0.87 20.50 -7.73
CA VAL A 202 0.27 19.96 -6.50
C VAL A 202 -0.05 21.07 -5.49
N MET A 203 0.88 21.99 -5.28
CA MET A 203 0.69 23.13 -4.36
C MET A 203 -0.37 24.13 -4.86
N GLU A 204 -0.56 24.29 -6.18
CA GLU A 204 -1.65 25.10 -6.74
C GLU A 204 -3.04 24.62 -6.26
N LEU A 205 -3.21 23.30 -6.07
CA LEU A 205 -4.45 22.73 -5.53
C LEU A 205 -4.46 22.62 -4.00
N HIS A 206 -3.36 22.92 -3.30
CA HIS A 206 -3.24 22.88 -1.84
C HIS A 206 -2.77 24.23 -1.25
N PRO A 207 -3.49 25.35 -1.50
CA PRO A 207 -3.03 26.69 -1.12
C PRO A 207 -2.90 26.91 0.41
N ASP A 208 -3.64 26.14 1.22
CA ASP A 208 -3.66 26.25 2.69
C ASP A 208 -2.72 25.24 3.38
N ALA A 209 -1.95 24.44 2.64
CA ALA A 209 -1.10 23.40 3.22
C ALA A 209 0.08 24.00 4.02
N ARG A 210 0.23 23.57 5.28
CA ARG A 210 1.37 23.97 6.14
C ARG A 210 2.59 23.07 5.98
N TRP A 211 2.41 21.87 5.46
CA TRP A 211 3.46 20.89 5.19
C TRP A 211 3.30 20.32 3.78
N LEU A 212 4.42 19.95 3.17
CA LEU A 212 4.49 19.20 1.91
C LEU A 212 5.48 18.04 2.13
N HIS A 213 5.04 16.81 1.89
CA HIS A 213 5.93 15.66 1.94
C HIS A 213 6.59 15.45 0.56
N VAL A 214 7.91 15.53 0.47
CA VAL A 214 8.67 15.42 -0.80
C VAL A 214 9.15 13.99 -1.11
N GLY A 215 8.63 13.01 -0.35
CA GLY A 215 8.92 11.58 -0.55
C GLY A 215 10.39 11.29 -0.32
N SER A 216 11.08 10.85 -1.38
CA SER A 216 12.53 10.55 -1.40
C SER A 216 12.92 9.28 -0.64
N ASP A 217 11.99 8.33 -0.52
CA ASP A 217 12.18 6.96 -0.05
C ASP A 217 12.76 6.02 -1.13
N GLU A 218 13.39 4.94 -0.68
CA GLU A 218 13.73 3.73 -1.47
C GLU A 218 14.52 4.00 -2.77
N VAL A 219 15.45 4.95 -2.74
CA VAL A 219 16.28 5.38 -3.89
C VAL A 219 17.46 4.40 -4.14
N TYR A 220 17.17 3.10 -4.18
CA TYR A 220 18.16 2.01 -4.12
C TYR A 220 19.12 1.92 -5.32
N CYS A 221 18.82 2.58 -6.44
CA CYS A 221 19.68 2.58 -7.62
C CYS A 221 20.60 3.81 -7.73
N LEU A 222 20.58 4.72 -6.74
CA LEU A 222 21.40 5.93 -6.75
C LEU A 222 22.90 5.60 -6.70
N GLY A 223 23.69 6.20 -7.60
CA GLY A 223 25.11 5.92 -7.73
C GLY A 223 25.42 4.75 -8.68
N GLU A 224 24.40 4.06 -9.20
CA GLU A 224 24.60 2.99 -10.18
C GLU A 224 24.55 3.48 -11.64
N GLY A 225 24.08 4.71 -11.89
CA GLY A 225 24.14 5.35 -13.20
C GLY A 225 25.56 5.68 -13.66
N ASN A 226 25.80 5.71 -14.97
CA ASN A 226 27.13 6.02 -15.53
C ASN A 226 27.62 7.42 -15.11
N GLU A 227 26.74 8.43 -15.17
CA GLU A 227 27.07 9.81 -14.79
C GLU A 227 27.40 9.92 -13.29
N SER A 228 26.59 9.28 -12.44
CA SER A 228 26.83 9.22 -11.00
C SER A 228 28.16 8.53 -10.68
N LYS A 229 28.47 7.40 -11.34
CA LYS A 229 29.75 6.70 -11.22
C LYS A 229 30.95 7.57 -11.63
N GLU A 230 30.83 8.30 -12.73
CA GLU A 230 31.86 9.24 -13.18
C GLU A 230 32.05 10.39 -12.19
N ILE A 231 30.96 10.96 -11.66
CA ILE A 231 31.02 12.04 -10.66
C ILE A 231 31.62 11.55 -9.34
N MET A 232 31.20 10.39 -8.83
CA MET A 232 31.75 9.76 -7.62
C MET A 232 33.25 9.47 -7.78
N ALA A 233 33.67 8.93 -8.92
CA ALA A 233 35.09 8.69 -9.20
C ALA A 233 35.91 9.99 -9.24
N ASN A 234 35.39 11.04 -9.88
CA ASN A 234 36.12 12.30 -10.08
C ASN A 234 36.13 13.22 -8.85
N THR A 235 35.09 13.21 -8.02
CA THR A 235 34.91 14.14 -6.90
C THR A 235 35.01 13.49 -5.52
N GLN A 236 35.02 12.15 -5.45
CA GLN A 236 34.97 11.36 -4.21
C GLN A 236 33.70 11.59 -3.36
N ILE A 237 32.65 12.15 -3.94
CA ILE A 237 31.33 12.30 -3.30
C ILE A 237 30.69 10.93 -3.04
N THR A 238 30.03 10.75 -1.90
CA THR A 238 29.30 9.51 -1.58
C THR A 238 27.85 9.53 -2.09
N VAL A 239 27.20 8.35 -2.10
CA VAL A 239 25.79 8.22 -2.47
C VAL A 239 24.89 9.02 -1.52
N GLU A 240 25.21 9.02 -0.23
CA GLU A 240 24.51 9.81 0.79
C GLU A 240 24.66 11.32 0.55
N GLU A 241 25.83 11.78 0.13
CA GLU A 241 26.06 13.20 -0.20
C GLU A 241 25.33 13.62 -1.48
N ILE A 242 25.31 12.77 -2.52
CA ILE A 242 24.46 12.99 -3.72
C ILE A 242 22.98 13.10 -3.29
N PHE A 243 22.52 12.20 -2.41
CA PHE A 243 21.15 12.23 -1.91
C PHE A 243 20.84 13.52 -1.14
N LEU A 244 21.73 13.92 -0.22
CA LEU A 244 21.59 15.13 0.57
C LEU A 244 21.60 16.40 -0.30
N HIS A 245 22.40 16.43 -1.38
CA HIS A 245 22.40 17.52 -2.35
C HIS A 245 21.08 17.63 -3.13
N HIS A 246 20.50 16.51 -3.59
CA HIS A 246 19.18 16.51 -4.24
C HIS A 246 18.09 16.96 -3.26
N LEU A 247 18.02 16.35 -2.08
CA LEU A 247 17.03 16.69 -1.05
C LEU A 247 17.13 18.17 -0.64
N LYS A 248 18.35 18.72 -0.47
CA LYS A 248 18.56 20.14 -0.22
C LYS A 248 18.06 21.01 -1.36
N SER A 249 18.27 20.62 -2.61
CA SER A 249 17.83 21.38 -3.79
C SER A 249 16.31 21.45 -3.89
N VAL A 250 15.63 20.31 -3.68
CA VAL A 250 14.15 20.24 -3.66
C VAL A 250 13.57 21.02 -2.48
N THR A 251 14.09 20.82 -1.27
CA THR A 251 13.57 21.50 -0.07
C THR A 251 13.85 23.01 -0.07
N SER A 252 14.99 23.45 -0.62
CA SER A 252 15.28 24.87 -0.86
C SER A 252 14.30 25.51 -1.84
N HIS A 253 13.92 24.80 -2.91
CA HIS A 253 12.90 25.27 -3.85
C HIS A 253 11.53 25.43 -3.17
N VAL A 254 11.11 24.45 -2.37
CA VAL A 254 9.84 24.54 -1.63
C VAL A 254 9.86 25.74 -0.67
N ALA A 255 10.92 25.88 0.14
CA ALA A 255 11.03 26.95 1.13
C ALA A 255 11.09 28.37 0.52
N SER A 256 11.61 28.50 -0.70
CA SER A 256 11.68 29.80 -1.42
C SER A 256 10.42 30.10 -2.23
N THR A 257 9.75 29.09 -2.78
CA THR A 257 8.58 29.25 -3.67
C THR A 257 7.25 29.29 -2.89
N PHE A 258 7.17 28.59 -1.76
CA PHE A 258 5.97 28.49 -0.93
C PHE A 258 6.26 28.91 0.53
N PRO A 259 6.43 30.21 0.81
CA PRO A 259 6.74 30.70 2.15
C PRO A 259 5.70 30.26 3.18
N GLY A 260 6.16 29.63 4.26
CA GLY A 260 5.31 29.08 5.33
C GLY A 260 4.97 27.60 5.18
N VAL A 261 5.27 26.97 4.04
CA VAL A 261 5.18 25.52 3.86
C VAL A 261 6.46 24.86 4.36
N ARG A 262 6.32 23.85 5.23
CA ARG A 262 7.44 23.09 5.79
C ARG A 262 7.60 21.75 5.06
N PRO A 263 8.73 21.51 4.37
CA PRO A 263 9.01 20.22 3.75
C PRO A 263 9.14 19.09 4.79
N ILE A 264 8.60 17.91 4.47
CA ILE A 264 8.83 16.64 5.17
C ILE A 264 9.46 15.65 4.17
N ALA A 265 10.40 14.83 4.59
CA ALA A 265 10.95 13.74 3.77
C ALA A 265 11.10 12.44 4.59
N TRP A 266 11.10 11.29 3.91
CA TRP A 266 11.42 10.02 4.55
C TRP A 266 12.89 9.96 4.97
N ASP A 267 13.21 9.24 6.04
CA ASP A 267 14.55 9.22 6.64
C ASP A 267 15.47 8.12 6.12
N ASP A 268 14.95 7.10 5.42
CA ASP A 268 15.62 5.81 5.19
C ASP A 268 16.97 5.96 4.49
N MET A 269 17.01 6.75 3.41
CA MET A 269 18.22 7.00 2.63
C MET A 269 19.30 7.78 3.38
N ILE A 270 18.99 8.43 4.51
CA ILE A 270 19.96 9.19 5.34
C ILE A 270 20.25 8.53 6.70
N ARG A 271 19.80 7.29 6.91
CA ARG A 271 20.12 6.52 8.13
C ARG A 271 21.62 6.21 8.22
N ALA A 272 22.26 5.91 7.10
CA ALA A 272 23.70 5.62 7.02
C ALA A 272 24.60 6.87 7.16
N ALA A 273 24.11 8.05 6.76
CA ALA A 273 24.86 9.30 6.85
C ALA A 273 25.28 9.62 8.29
N ASN A 274 26.54 10.03 8.49
CA ASN A 274 27.06 10.43 9.79
C ASN A 274 26.64 11.87 10.16
N GLU A 275 26.81 12.26 11.43
CA GLU A 275 26.38 13.57 11.95
C GLU A 275 27.08 14.76 11.26
N GLN A 276 28.34 14.59 10.85
CA GLN A 276 29.10 15.61 10.15
C GLN A 276 28.52 15.87 8.75
N ALA A 277 28.33 14.83 7.94
CA ALA A 277 27.74 14.92 6.60
C ALA A 277 26.31 15.51 6.64
N LEU A 278 25.50 15.07 7.62
CA LEU A 278 24.16 15.64 7.84
C LEU A 278 24.21 17.14 8.16
N THR A 279 25.14 17.57 9.02
CA THR A 279 25.31 18.97 9.42
C THR A 279 25.85 19.82 8.26
N GLU A 280 26.92 19.38 7.60
CA GLU A 280 27.60 20.09 6.50
C GLU A 280 26.72 20.20 5.25
N SER A 281 25.83 19.22 5.01
CA SER A 281 24.82 19.33 3.95
C SER A 281 23.94 20.58 4.10
N GLY A 282 23.69 21.05 5.33
CA GLY A 282 22.79 22.16 5.60
C GLY A 282 21.31 21.88 5.28
N VAL A 283 20.90 20.60 5.18
CA VAL A 283 19.50 20.22 4.90
C VAL A 283 18.60 20.33 6.13
N ALA A 284 19.14 20.12 7.34
CA ALA A 284 18.39 20.12 8.60
C ALA A 284 17.50 21.36 8.87
N PRO A 285 17.92 22.61 8.59
CA PRO A 285 17.03 23.77 8.74
C PRO A 285 15.90 23.82 7.70
N LEU A 286 15.95 23.05 6.61
CA LEU A 286 15.00 23.11 5.49
C LEU A 286 13.89 22.05 5.53
N VAL A 287 14.08 20.94 6.25
CA VAL A 287 13.18 19.77 6.20
C VAL A 287 12.88 19.21 7.59
N GLU A 288 11.77 18.48 7.73
CA GLU A 288 11.47 17.61 8.88
C GLU A 288 11.54 16.15 8.43
N LEU A 289 12.10 15.27 9.25
CA LEU A 289 12.27 13.85 8.87
C LEU A 289 11.12 13.02 9.38
N MET A 290 10.55 12.16 8.52
CA MET A 290 9.57 11.14 8.90
C MET A 290 10.23 9.77 8.95
N LEU A 291 10.39 9.24 10.16
CA LEU A 291 11.02 7.96 10.39
C LEU A 291 10.00 6.83 10.22
N TRP A 292 10.17 5.98 9.21
CA TRP A 292 9.26 4.88 8.93
C TRP A 292 9.84 3.50 9.27
N ASP A 293 9.02 2.67 9.88
CA ASP A 293 9.34 1.26 10.13
C ASP A 293 8.03 0.53 10.45
N TYR A 294 7.77 -0.54 9.72
CA TYR A 294 6.50 -1.27 9.78
C TYR A 294 6.61 -2.61 10.53
N SER A 295 7.81 -2.96 11.01
CA SER A 295 8.02 -4.19 11.80
C SER A 295 7.27 -4.12 13.15
N PRO A 296 6.61 -5.22 13.57
CA PRO A 296 5.99 -5.33 14.89
C PRO A 296 7.03 -5.48 16.04
N ASP A 297 8.27 -5.77 15.67
CA ASP A 297 9.43 -6.05 16.49
C ASP A 297 10.58 -5.03 16.30
N LEU A 298 10.28 -3.84 15.76
CA LEU A 298 11.27 -2.81 15.45
C LEU A 298 12.16 -2.48 16.66
N ASP A 299 13.46 -2.26 16.39
CA ASP A 299 14.45 -1.95 17.42
C ASP A 299 14.24 -0.54 17.98
N VAL A 300 13.53 -0.48 19.11
CA VAL A 300 13.21 0.76 19.83
C VAL A 300 14.46 1.55 20.20
N ASP A 301 15.54 0.89 20.64
CA ASP A 301 16.74 1.59 21.11
C ASP A 301 17.58 2.10 19.94
N ASN A 302 17.62 1.37 18.81
CA ASN A 302 18.17 1.88 17.56
C ASN A 302 17.42 3.13 17.08
N LYS A 303 16.07 3.13 17.03
CA LYS A 303 15.31 4.32 16.62
C LYS A 303 15.54 5.50 17.55
N VAL A 304 15.62 5.29 18.87
CA VAL A 304 15.96 6.37 19.83
C VAL A 304 17.36 6.94 19.55
N ALA A 305 18.35 6.10 19.26
CA ALA A 305 19.68 6.55 18.85
C ALA A 305 19.67 7.32 17.52
N THR A 306 18.90 6.85 16.52
CA THR A 306 18.71 7.56 15.24
C THR A 306 18.08 8.94 15.44
N VAL A 307 17.08 9.04 16.31
CA VAL A 307 16.46 10.33 16.69
C VAL A 307 17.47 11.25 17.39
N ALA A 308 18.31 10.72 18.27
CA ALA A 308 19.37 11.51 18.91
C ALA A 308 20.42 12.00 17.90
N LYS A 309 20.81 11.17 16.92
CA LYS A 309 21.68 11.53 15.79
C LYS A 309 21.11 12.72 15.00
N TYR A 310 19.83 12.67 14.63
CA TYR A 310 19.18 13.76 13.92
C TYR A 310 19.09 15.04 14.76
N LYS A 311 18.76 14.95 16.06
CA LYS A 311 18.76 16.13 16.95
C LYS A 311 20.14 16.78 17.04
N GLN A 312 21.22 16.00 17.12
CA GLN A 312 22.60 16.49 17.13
C GLN A 312 23.00 17.12 15.79
N SER A 313 22.50 16.58 14.68
CA SER A 313 22.69 17.11 13.32
C SER A 313 21.83 18.34 12.98
N GLY A 314 21.15 18.93 13.98
CA GLY A 314 20.38 20.18 13.84
C GLY A 314 18.90 20.03 13.45
N PHE A 315 18.38 18.82 13.30
CA PHE A 315 16.95 18.63 13.00
C PHE A 315 16.09 18.93 14.24
N GLN A 316 15.21 19.93 14.13
CA GLN A 316 14.41 20.44 15.26
C GLN A 316 13.09 19.70 15.48
N LYS A 317 12.62 18.97 14.45
CA LYS A 317 11.33 18.28 14.42
C LYS A 317 11.45 16.98 13.65
N ILE A 318 10.77 15.96 14.16
CA ILE A 318 10.64 14.65 13.52
C ILE A 318 9.19 14.19 13.53
N TRP A 319 8.89 13.30 12.60
CA TRP A 319 7.66 12.54 12.50
C TRP A 319 7.98 11.06 12.59
N PHE A 320 7.01 10.25 13.00
CA PHE A 320 7.07 8.80 12.87
C PHE A 320 6.10 8.32 11.81
N ALA A 321 6.31 7.11 11.29
CA ALA A 321 5.35 6.42 10.45
C ALA A 321 5.27 4.92 10.79
N SER A 322 4.08 4.51 11.21
CA SER A 322 3.64 3.13 11.36
C SER A 322 2.79 2.72 10.16
N ALA A 323 2.29 1.48 10.15
CA ALA A 323 1.30 1.03 9.16
C ALA A 323 0.00 0.53 9.82
N PHE A 324 -1.12 0.61 9.09
CA PHE A 324 -2.38 -0.04 9.43
C PHE A 324 -2.84 -1.08 8.38
N LYS A 325 -2.28 -1.04 7.16
CA LYS A 325 -2.42 -2.06 6.10
C LYS A 325 -1.23 -1.98 5.13
N GLY A 326 -1.04 -3.02 4.32
CA GLY A 326 0.18 -3.13 3.52
C GLY A 326 1.39 -3.34 4.42
N ALA A 327 2.60 -3.32 3.85
CA ALA A 327 3.86 -3.67 4.55
C ALA A 327 3.95 -5.10 5.14
N THR A 328 2.84 -5.84 5.17
CA THR A 328 2.70 -7.26 5.56
C THR A 328 3.10 -8.22 4.45
N GLY A 329 2.72 -7.93 3.19
CA GLY A 329 3.14 -8.67 2.01
C GLY A 329 2.56 -8.13 0.70
N VAL A 330 3.31 -8.30 -0.40
CA VAL A 330 3.04 -7.72 -1.73
C VAL A 330 1.72 -8.11 -2.40
N ARG A 331 1.01 -9.10 -1.85
CA ARG A 331 -0.23 -9.66 -2.39
C ARG A 331 -1.27 -9.99 -1.31
N GLU A 332 -1.07 -9.50 -0.08
CA GLU A 332 -2.00 -9.79 1.01
C GLU A 332 -3.38 -9.22 0.75
N GLN A 333 -4.41 -9.92 1.24
CA GLN A 333 -5.82 -9.57 1.00
C GLN A 333 -6.63 -9.44 2.28
N LEU A 334 -6.09 -9.86 3.43
CA LEU A 334 -6.65 -9.67 4.76
C LEU A 334 -5.61 -8.96 5.63
N THR A 335 -6.07 -7.99 6.42
CA THR A 335 -5.18 -7.15 7.24
C THR A 335 -4.96 -7.78 8.62
N SER A 336 -3.71 -7.97 9.02
CA SER A 336 -3.36 -8.51 10.35
C SER A 336 -3.37 -7.41 11.40
N ILE A 337 -4.49 -7.25 12.11
CA ILE A 337 -4.66 -6.24 13.17
C ILE A 337 -3.55 -6.34 14.21
N ASN A 338 -3.20 -7.57 14.65
CA ASN A 338 -2.17 -7.80 15.67
C ASN A 338 -0.77 -7.37 15.22
N HIS A 339 -0.44 -7.51 13.94
CA HIS A 339 0.83 -7.06 13.38
C HIS A 339 0.93 -5.53 13.43
N HIS A 340 -0.09 -4.82 12.94
CA HIS A 340 -0.11 -3.36 12.95
C HIS A 340 -0.19 -2.78 14.37
N LEU A 341 -0.97 -3.40 15.26
CA LEU A 341 -1.02 -3.04 16.68
C LEU A 341 0.35 -3.21 17.36
N GLY A 342 1.07 -4.31 17.05
CA GLY A 342 2.45 -4.52 17.50
C GLY A 342 3.38 -3.39 17.05
N ASN A 343 3.35 -3.03 15.77
CA ASN A 343 4.16 -1.95 15.21
C ASN A 343 3.87 -0.59 15.88
N ASN A 344 2.60 -0.23 16.03
CA ASN A 344 2.19 1.00 16.73
C ASN A 344 2.60 0.99 18.22
N SER A 345 2.58 -0.17 18.89
CA SER A 345 3.05 -0.33 20.26
C SER A 345 4.56 -0.06 20.40
N GLN A 346 5.38 -0.50 19.45
CA GLN A 346 6.82 -0.17 19.48
C GLN A 346 7.06 1.33 19.24
N TRP A 347 6.34 1.95 18.30
CA TRP A 347 6.46 3.39 18.05
C TRP A 347 6.08 4.25 19.28
N LEU A 348 5.09 3.84 20.08
CA LEU A 348 4.81 4.49 21.37
C LEU A 348 5.97 4.35 22.37
N LYS A 349 6.70 3.23 22.38
CA LYS A 349 7.89 3.06 23.23
C LYS A 349 9.05 3.96 22.79
N VAL A 350 9.24 4.15 21.48
CA VAL A 350 10.20 5.14 20.95
C VAL A 350 9.78 6.55 21.38
N ALA A 351 8.51 6.92 21.19
CA ALA A 351 7.96 8.22 21.59
C ALA A 351 8.13 8.50 23.10
N GLY A 352 7.99 7.47 23.95
CA GLY A 352 8.19 7.57 25.40
C GLY A 352 9.65 7.73 25.85
N LYS A 353 10.62 7.43 24.98
CA LYS A 353 12.07 7.54 25.26
C LYS A 353 12.73 8.81 24.69
N ILE A 354 12.02 9.58 23.87
CA ILE A 354 12.56 10.81 23.24
C ILE A 354 11.97 12.09 23.86
N PRO A 355 12.64 13.26 23.70
CA PRO A 355 12.09 14.53 24.17
C PRO A 355 10.81 14.90 23.40
N LYS A 356 9.72 15.17 24.14
CA LYS A 356 8.38 15.38 23.57
C LYS A 356 8.29 16.58 22.63
N GLU A 357 9.14 17.59 22.82
CA GLU A 357 9.20 18.77 21.97
C GLU A 357 9.75 18.50 20.56
N LEU A 358 10.47 17.39 20.37
CA LEU A 358 11.06 16.98 19.10
C LEU A 358 10.03 16.27 18.19
N LEU A 359 9.10 15.50 18.78
CA LEU A 359 8.09 14.74 18.04
C LEU A 359 6.94 15.65 17.59
N GLN A 360 6.67 15.67 16.28
CA GLN A 360 5.62 16.48 15.66
C GLN A 360 4.32 15.68 15.44
N GLY A 361 4.42 14.37 15.18
CA GLY A 361 3.27 13.47 15.01
C GLY A 361 3.64 12.09 14.49
N ILE A 362 2.64 11.24 14.23
CA ILE A 362 2.80 9.92 13.60
C ILE A 362 1.85 9.75 12.40
N ALA A 363 2.36 9.24 11.29
CA ALA A 363 1.55 8.80 10.15
C ALA A 363 1.21 7.32 10.28
N LEU A 364 -0.02 6.94 9.94
CA LEU A 364 -0.48 5.56 9.88
C LEU A 364 -0.65 5.22 8.40
N THR A 365 0.39 4.63 7.84
CA THR A 365 0.47 4.31 6.41
C THR A 365 -0.46 3.17 6.02
N GLY A 366 -1.01 3.27 4.81
CA GLY A 366 -2.02 2.36 4.31
C GLY A 366 -1.74 1.96 2.86
N TRP A 367 -0.49 1.58 2.59
CA TRP A 367 0.03 1.30 1.26
C TRP A 367 -0.90 0.37 0.47
N GLN A 368 -1.11 0.69 -0.81
CA GLN A 368 -2.03 -0.04 -1.68
C GLN A 368 -1.30 -0.99 -2.66
N ARG A 369 -0.01 -0.75 -2.85
CA ARG A 369 0.98 -1.48 -3.65
C ARG A 369 2.35 -1.24 -3.03
N TYR A 370 3.35 -2.06 -3.39
CA TYR A 370 4.73 -1.84 -2.98
C TYR A 370 5.43 -0.87 -3.95
N ASP A 371 5.27 -1.13 -5.25
CA ASP A 371 5.76 -0.31 -6.34
C ASP A 371 4.66 -0.09 -7.41
N HIS A 372 4.96 0.72 -8.41
CA HIS A 372 4.01 1.08 -9.47
C HIS A 372 3.61 -0.10 -10.37
N PHE A 373 4.38 -1.19 -10.41
CA PHE A 373 4.13 -2.37 -11.23
C PHE A 373 3.50 -3.54 -10.46
N SER A 374 3.59 -3.57 -9.13
CA SER A 374 3.03 -4.63 -8.27
C SER A 374 1.51 -4.71 -8.36
N VAL A 375 0.92 -5.83 -7.89
CA VAL A 375 -0.53 -5.98 -7.73
C VAL A 375 -1.05 -5.21 -6.52
N LEU A 376 -2.38 -5.05 -6.42
CA LEU A 376 -3.05 -4.55 -5.22
C LEU A 376 -2.88 -5.51 -4.03
N CYS A 377 -2.40 -4.98 -2.90
CA CYS A 377 -2.53 -5.62 -1.59
C CYS A 377 -3.87 -5.22 -0.92
N GLU A 378 -3.97 -5.27 0.41
CA GLU A 378 -5.24 -5.17 1.13
C GLU A 378 -6.02 -3.90 0.75
N LEU A 379 -7.29 -4.06 0.40
CA LEU A 379 -8.17 -2.95 0.05
C LEU A 379 -8.60 -2.20 1.31
N LEU A 380 -8.78 -0.87 1.21
CA LEU A 380 -9.13 -0.02 2.35
C LEU A 380 -10.33 -0.53 3.18
N PRO A 381 -11.46 -0.98 2.59
CA PRO A 381 -12.58 -1.52 3.37
C PRO A 381 -12.19 -2.70 4.27
N VAL A 382 -11.24 -3.54 3.84
CA VAL A 382 -10.77 -4.70 4.63
C VAL A 382 -9.92 -4.25 5.82
N ALA A 383 -9.23 -3.12 5.67
CA ALA A 383 -8.33 -2.55 6.68
C ALA A 383 -9.00 -1.61 7.68
N LEU A 384 -10.28 -1.25 7.50
CA LEU A 384 -10.97 -0.32 8.41
C LEU A 384 -11.02 -0.81 9.88
N PRO A 385 -11.17 -2.11 10.18
CA PRO A 385 -11.00 -2.62 11.54
C PRO A 385 -9.58 -2.39 12.10
N SER A 386 -8.54 -2.60 11.28
CA SER A 386 -7.14 -2.40 11.68
C SER A 386 -6.85 -0.93 12.02
N VAL A 387 -7.21 0.01 11.13
CA VAL A 387 -6.98 1.44 11.39
C VAL A 387 -7.76 1.94 12.60
N ALA A 388 -8.96 1.42 12.85
CA ALA A 388 -9.75 1.77 14.03
C ALA A 388 -9.10 1.30 15.34
N VAL A 389 -8.59 0.07 15.38
CA VAL A 389 -7.82 -0.45 16.52
C VAL A 389 -6.54 0.37 16.71
N CYS A 390 -5.74 0.61 15.66
CA CYS A 390 -4.50 1.38 15.76
C CYS A 390 -4.74 2.83 16.21
N LEU A 391 -5.77 3.50 15.67
CA LEU A 391 -6.18 4.86 16.07
C LEU A 391 -6.57 4.94 17.54
N GLN A 392 -7.46 4.07 18.01
CA GLN A 392 -7.87 4.09 19.42
C GLN A 392 -6.72 3.70 20.36
N PHE A 393 -5.90 2.71 19.98
CA PHE A 393 -4.70 2.35 20.76
C PHE A 393 -3.74 3.54 20.92
N LEU A 394 -3.43 4.26 19.84
CA LEU A 394 -2.57 5.44 19.90
C LEU A 394 -3.17 6.60 20.70
N LYS A 395 -4.49 6.80 20.62
CA LYS A 395 -5.24 7.83 21.34
C LYS A 395 -5.26 7.57 22.86
N HIS A 396 -5.35 6.30 23.27
CA HIS A 396 -5.45 5.90 24.68
C HIS A 396 -4.11 5.51 25.32
N GLY A 397 -3.12 5.11 24.51
CA GLY A 397 -1.79 4.66 24.95
C GLY A 397 -1.75 3.21 25.46
N GLU A 398 -2.88 2.50 25.45
CA GLU A 398 -3.03 1.13 25.95
C GLU A 398 -4.02 0.32 25.12
N TYR A 399 -3.94 -1.01 25.25
CA TYR A 399 -4.94 -1.95 24.77
C TYR A 399 -5.75 -2.45 25.96
N SER A 400 -7.05 -2.17 26.00
CA SER A 400 -7.95 -2.61 27.07
C SER A 400 -9.34 -2.92 26.52
N ASP A 401 -10.11 -3.75 27.24
CA ASP A 401 -11.45 -4.19 26.81
C ASP A 401 -12.37 -3.00 26.52
N GLN A 402 -12.28 -1.92 27.32
CA GLN A 402 -13.05 -0.70 27.12
C GLN A 402 -12.72 0.00 25.78
N VAL A 403 -11.45 -0.02 25.36
CA VAL A 403 -11.01 0.51 24.07
C VAL A 403 -11.55 -0.35 22.93
N MET A 404 -11.50 -1.68 23.08
CA MET A 404 -12.00 -2.60 22.05
C MET A 404 -13.52 -2.57 21.90
N GLU A 405 -14.28 -2.40 22.99
CA GLU A 405 -15.73 -2.16 22.91
C GLU A 405 -16.07 -0.82 22.23
N GLN A 406 -15.24 0.22 22.39
CA GLN A 406 -15.40 1.47 21.63
C GLN A 406 -15.14 1.25 20.13
N VAL A 407 -14.08 0.51 19.76
CA VAL A 407 -13.81 0.15 18.36
C VAL A 407 -14.97 -0.65 17.75
N LYS A 408 -15.47 -1.67 18.46
CA LYS A 408 -16.66 -2.45 18.06
C LYS A 408 -17.87 -1.55 17.84
N SER A 409 -18.11 -0.59 18.74
CA SER A 409 -19.20 0.38 18.62
C SER A 409 -19.05 1.29 17.40
N PHE A 410 -17.86 1.84 17.13
CA PHE A 410 -17.61 2.65 15.93
C PHE A 410 -17.82 1.87 14.62
N LEU A 411 -17.49 0.58 14.63
CA LEU A 411 -17.60 -0.28 13.44
C LEU A 411 -18.95 -1.00 13.31
N GLY A 412 -19.76 -1.00 14.37
CA GLY A 412 -20.96 -1.83 14.49
C GLY A 412 -20.67 -3.34 14.41
N MET A 413 -19.51 -3.78 14.91
CA MET A 413 -19.07 -5.19 14.87
C MET A 413 -19.21 -5.86 16.23
N THR A 414 -19.46 -7.17 16.26
CA THR A 414 -19.52 -7.97 17.50
C THR A 414 -18.16 -8.56 17.90
N GLU A 415 -17.32 -8.89 16.92
CA GLU A 415 -16.06 -9.61 17.09
C GLU A 415 -15.00 -9.05 16.13
N LEU A 416 -13.77 -8.89 16.60
CA LEU A 416 -12.64 -8.32 15.83
C LEU A 416 -11.49 -9.33 15.60
N GLU A 417 -11.50 -10.45 16.32
CA GLU A 417 -10.35 -11.37 16.40
C GLU A 417 -10.51 -12.59 15.46
N ASN A 418 -11.72 -13.13 15.34
CA ASN A 418 -11.99 -14.33 14.53
C ASN A 418 -12.63 -13.98 13.18
N LEU A 419 -11.82 -13.51 12.24
CA LEU A 419 -12.28 -13.20 10.87
C LEU A 419 -12.91 -14.39 10.13
N ALA A 420 -12.58 -15.63 10.50
CA ALA A 420 -13.20 -16.82 9.88
C ALA A 420 -14.64 -17.10 10.36
N SER A 421 -15.08 -16.42 11.43
CA SER A 421 -16.50 -16.40 11.84
C SER A 421 -17.31 -15.49 10.90
N LYS A 422 -18.64 -15.41 11.06
CA LYS A 422 -19.48 -14.52 10.25
C LYS A 422 -19.31 -13.06 10.69
N CYS A 423 -18.13 -12.48 10.42
CA CYS A 423 -17.87 -11.08 10.66
C CYS A 423 -18.83 -10.20 9.85
N SER A 424 -19.65 -9.44 10.57
CA SER A 424 -20.55 -8.43 10.03
C SER A 424 -20.34 -7.12 10.78
N GLY A 425 -20.59 -6.01 10.11
CA GLY A 425 -20.39 -4.66 10.65
C GLY A 425 -21.22 -3.63 9.90
N SER A 426 -21.39 -2.44 10.47
CA SER A 426 -22.09 -1.31 9.84
C SER A 426 -21.15 -0.22 9.31
N PHE A 427 -19.83 -0.45 9.40
CA PHE A 427 -18.82 0.48 8.90
C PHE A 427 -18.77 0.55 7.36
N PRO A 428 -18.13 1.57 6.78
CA PRO A 428 -18.09 1.78 5.33
C PRO A 428 -17.49 0.58 4.58
N GLY A 429 -18.26 -0.03 3.68
CA GLY A 429 -17.78 -1.19 2.91
C GLY A 429 -17.59 -2.47 3.71
N SER A 430 -18.25 -2.59 4.88
CA SER A 430 -18.31 -3.83 5.64
C SER A 430 -18.78 -5.03 4.81
N LYS A 431 -19.61 -4.81 3.78
CA LYS A 431 -20.04 -5.82 2.81
C LYS A 431 -18.87 -6.34 1.95
N VAL A 432 -18.00 -5.47 1.45
CA VAL A 432 -16.76 -5.89 0.75
C VAL A 432 -15.82 -6.63 1.69
N PHE A 433 -15.63 -6.14 2.91
CA PHE A 433 -14.85 -6.85 3.94
C PHE A 433 -15.42 -8.26 4.21
N SER A 434 -16.74 -8.40 4.36
CA SER A 434 -17.40 -9.69 4.59
C SER A 434 -17.23 -10.64 3.40
N LEU A 435 -17.37 -10.15 2.17
CA LEU A 435 -17.22 -10.94 0.94
C LEU A 435 -15.77 -11.36 0.69
N ILE A 436 -14.79 -10.47 0.88
CA ILE A 436 -13.37 -10.82 0.75
C ILE A 436 -12.98 -11.83 1.83
N THR A 437 -13.42 -11.63 3.07
CA THR A 437 -13.24 -12.59 4.16
C THR A 437 -13.85 -13.95 3.83
N GLN A 438 -15.08 -14.01 3.31
CA GLN A 438 -15.72 -15.26 2.85
C GLN A 438 -14.94 -15.94 1.72
N LEU A 439 -14.37 -15.18 0.78
CA LEU A 439 -13.53 -15.71 -0.29
C LEU A 439 -12.22 -16.30 0.26
N MET A 440 -11.53 -15.58 1.15
CA MET A 440 -10.22 -15.97 1.68
C MET A 440 -10.31 -17.08 2.72
N CYS A 441 -11.28 -17.02 3.64
CA CYS A 441 -11.38 -17.93 4.79
C CYS A 441 -12.31 -19.12 4.55
N ASN A 442 -13.17 -19.10 3.52
CA ASN A 442 -14.13 -20.19 3.26
C ASN A 442 -14.02 -20.75 1.83
N LEU A 443 -14.24 -19.93 0.79
CA LEU A 443 -14.29 -20.47 -0.59
C LEU A 443 -12.94 -21.00 -1.08
N ARG A 444 -11.84 -20.28 -0.86
CA ARG A 444 -10.49 -20.73 -1.27
C ARG A 444 -10.04 -21.99 -0.52
N PRO A 445 -10.15 -22.09 0.83
CA PRO A 445 -9.87 -23.33 1.55
C PRO A 445 -10.71 -24.52 1.10
N GLU A 446 -12.04 -24.35 0.94
CA GLU A 446 -12.92 -25.45 0.49
C GLU A 446 -12.58 -25.93 -0.94
N LEU A 447 -12.14 -25.02 -1.82
CA LEU A 447 -11.65 -25.39 -3.14
C LEU A 447 -10.30 -26.13 -3.10
N ASN A 448 -9.37 -25.71 -2.22
CA ASN A 448 -8.11 -26.43 -2.00
C ASN A 448 -8.37 -27.85 -1.45
N GLU A 449 -9.25 -27.98 -0.46
CA GLU A 449 -9.67 -29.25 0.10
C GLU A 449 -10.28 -30.13 -0.99
N LEU A 450 -11.22 -29.61 -1.79
CA LEU A 450 -11.84 -30.33 -2.90
C LEU A 450 -10.83 -30.80 -3.96
N LEU A 451 -9.83 -29.99 -4.29
CA LEU A 451 -8.86 -30.31 -5.35
C LEU A 451 -7.69 -31.20 -4.88
N GLY A 452 -7.24 -31.04 -3.64
CA GLY A 452 -6.02 -31.67 -3.12
C GLY A 452 -6.25 -32.76 -2.06
N GLU A 453 -7.19 -32.57 -1.14
CA GLU A 453 -7.34 -33.43 0.06
C GLU A 453 -8.56 -34.36 -0.01
N ASN A 454 -9.56 -34.01 -0.82
CA ASN A 454 -10.75 -34.82 -1.02
C ASN A 454 -10.39 -36.18 -1.62
N ARG A 455 -10.59 -37.25 -0.84
CA ARG A 455 -10.21 -38.63 -1.22
C ARG A 455 -10.75 -39.10 -2.57
N TYR A 456 -11.92 -38.63 -2.98
CA TYR A 456 -12.54 -39.03 -4.24
C TYR A 456 -11.89 -38.33 -5.42
N VAL A 457 -11.63 -37.03 -5.31
CA VAL A 457 -10.91 -36.25 -6.31
C VAL A 457 -9.45 -36.67 -6.40
N ALA A 458 -8.77 -36.87 -5.26
CA ALA A 458 -7.37 -37.29 -5.22
C ALA A 458 -7.16 -38.75 -5.67
N GLY A 459 -8.06 -39.66 -5.30
CA GLY A 459 -7.93 -41.10 -5.57
C GLY A 459 -8.56 -41.56 -6.89
N TRP A 460 -9.84 -41.22 -7.11
CA TRP A 460 -10.67 -41.75 -8.21
C TRP A 460 -10.89 -40.76 -9.35
N PHE A 461 -10.56 -39.48 -9.16
CA PHE A 461 -10.57 -38.47 -10.22
C PHE A 461 -9.27 -37.66 -10.27
N SER A 462 -8.14 -38.35 -10.05
CA SER A 462 -6.81 -37.76 -10.02
C SER A 462 -6.39 -37.20 -11.39
N PRO A 463 -5.28 -36.44 -11.48
CA PRO A 463 -4.75 -35.95 -12.76
C PRO A 463 -4.52 -37.03 -13.82
N TYR A 464 -4.28 -38.28 -13.42
CA TYR A 464 -4.20 -39.42 -14.33
C TYR A 464 -5.57 -39.73 -14.97
N HIS A 465 -6.61 -39.86 -14.14
CA HIS A 465 -7.98 -40.19 -14.54
C HIS A 465 -8.59 -39.12 -15.45
N ARG A 466 -8.43 -37.84 -15.07
CA ARG A 466 -8.85 -36.68 -15.89
C ARG A 466 -8.21 -36.70 -17.27
N ARG A 467 -6.90 -36.97 -17.36
CA ARG A 467 -6.14 -37.01 -18.62
C ARG A 467 -6.61 -38.11 -19.57
N ILE A 468 -7.02 -39.27 -19.05
CA ILE A 468 -7.58 -40.37 -19.85
C ILE A 468 -9.11 -40.28 -20.00
N ASN A 469 -9.73 -39.24 -19.44
CA ASN A 469 -11.17 -38.97 -19.46
C ASN A 469 -12.05 -40.10 -18.89
N VAL A 470 -11.65 -40.67 -17.75
CA VAL A 470 -12.30 -41.82 -17.11
C VAL A 470 -12.66 -41.52 -15.66
N ILE A 471 -13.86 -41.92 -15.23
CA ILE A 471 -14.27 -41.95 -13.82
C ILE A 471 -15.30 -43.07 -13.57
N SER A 472 -15.34 -43.61 -12.35
CA SER A 472 -16.44 -44.49 -11.91
C SER A 472 -17.72 -43.67 -11.69
N PRO A 473 -18.88 -44.05 -12.27
CA PRO A 473 -20.15 -43.34 -12.05
C PRO A 473 -20.57 -43.23 -10.57
N LEU A 474 -20.17 -44.19 -9.72
CA LEU A 474 -20.40 -44.12 -8.27
C LEU A 474 -19.63 -42.95 -7.63
N MET A 475 -18.39 -42.72 -8.06
CA MET A 475 -17.54 -41.64 -7.52
C MET A 475 -17.98 -40.26 -8.01
N VAL A 476 -18.68 -40.17 -9.14
CA VAL A 476 -19.31 -38.91 -9.58
C VAL A 476 -20.32 -38.42 -8.55
N GLN A 477 -21.11 -39.32 -7.94
CA GLN A 477 -22.13 -38.96 -6.95
C GLN A 477 -21.54 -38.30 -5.69
N GLU A 478 -20.27 -38.60 -5.38
CA GLU A 478 -19.55 -38.00 -4.25
C GLU A 478 -18.87 -36.65 -4.62
N ILE A 479 -18.45 -36.46 -5.88
CA ILE A 479 -17.69 -35.27 -6.32
C ILE A 479 -18.61 -34.17 -6.89
N GLN A 480 -19.64 -34.55 -7.65
CA GLN A 480 -20.50 -33.63 -8.37
C GLN A 480 -21.28 -32.68 -7.44
N PRO A 481 -21.90 -33.13 -6.32
CA PRO A 481 -22.66 -32.22 -5.45
C PRO A 481 -21.77 -31.13 -4.82
N ALA A 482 -20.58 -31.50 -4.37
CA ALA A 482 -19.61 -30.55 -3.80
C ALA A 482 -19.15 -29.55 -4.86
N THR A 483 -18.80 -30.03 -6.06
CA THR A 483 -18.36 -29.18 -7.18
C THR A 483 -19.46 -28.21 -7.62
N THR A 484 -20.70 -28.67 -7.81
CA THR A 484 -21.84 -27.84 -8.21
C THR A 484 -22.24 -26.83 -7.14
N SER A 485 -22.25 -27.24 -5.86
CA SER A 485 -22.50 -26.34 -4.72
C SER A 485 -21.45 -25.23 -4.66
N LEU A 486 -20.17 -25.59 -4.73
CA LEU A 486 -19.07 -24.63 -4.67
C LEU A 486 -19.09 -23.68 -5.88
N MET A 487 -19.40 -24.16 -7.08
CA MET A 487 -19.57 -23.32 -8.28
C MET A 487 -20.67 -22.28 -8.10
N SER A 488 -21.84 -22.70 -7.60
CA SER A 488 -22.99 -21.80 -7.37
C SER A 488 -22.63 -20.69 -6.38
N ARG A 489 -22.04 -21.04 -5.23
CA ARG A 489 -21.59 -20.06 -4.23
C ARG A 489 -20.50 -19.13 -4.76
N TRP A 490 -19.59 -19.66 -5.59
CA TRP A 490 -18.53 -18.85 -6.20
C TRP A 490 -19.09 -17.83 -7.18
N GLN A 491 -20.07 -18.21 -8.00
CA GLN A 491 -20.75 -17.30 -8.92
C GLN A 491 -21.49 -16.19 -8.17
N THR A 492 -22.26 -16.54 -7.12
CA THR A 492 -22.93 -15.55 -6.27
C THR A 492 -21.94 -14.58 -5.63
N LEU A 493 -20.85 -15.09 -5.06
CA LEU A 493 -19.82 -14.22 -4.45
C LEU A 493 -19.12 -13.35 -5.49
N HIS A 494 -18.82 -13.88 -6.68
CA HIS A 494 -18.22 -13.11 -7.78
C HIS A 494 -19.10 -11.91 -8.14
N ASP A 495 -20.39 -12.15 -8.37
CA ASP A 495 -21.32 -11.12 -8.84
C ASP A 495 -21.64 -10.10 -7.74
N GLU A 496 -21.80 -10.53 -6.48
CA GLU A 496 -21.93 -9.60 -5.34
C GLU A 496 -20.66 -8.77 -5.14
N LEU A 497 -19.48 -9.40 -5.12
CA LEU A 497 -18.21 -8.72 -4.83
C LEU A 497 -17.83 -7.74 -5.94
N GLN A 498 -18.03 -8.09 -7.21
CA GLN A 498 -17.79 -7.17 -8.33
C GLN A 498 -18.71 -5.94 -8.23
N ASN A 499 -20.00 -6.12 -7.94
CA ASN A 499 -20.95 -5.02 -7.81
C ASN A 499 -20.61 -4.08 -6.64
N GLU A 500 -20.27 -4.64 -5.48
CA GLU A 500 -19.88 -3.87 -4.30
C GLU A 500 -18.53 -3.16 -4.50
N LEU A 501 -17.55 -3.84 -5.12
CA LEU A 501 -16.29 -3.21 -5.50
C LEU A 501 -16.48 -2.09 -6.52
N LEU A 502 -17.43 -2.17 -7.46
CA LEU A 502 -17.68 -1.08 -8.44
C LEU A 502 -18.30 0.19 -7.82
N GLN A 503 -18.91 0.10 -6.63
CA GLN A 503 -19.33 1.30 -5.88
C GLN A 503 -18.14 2.03 -5.22
N ILE A 504 -16.97 1.38 -5.20
CA ILE A 504 -15.81 1.74 -4.38
C ILE A 504 -14.62 2.02 -5.32
N TYR A 505 -14.18 1.06 -6.10
CA TYR A 505 -13.02 1.19 -6.96
C TYR A 505 -13.41 1.51 -8.42
N PRO A 506 -12.58 2.26 -9.15
CA PRO A 506 -12.80 2.47 -10.59
C PRO A 506 -12.72 1.12 -11.34
N PRO A 507 -13.42 0.95 -12.48
CA PRO A 507 -13.53 -0.34 -13.16
C PRO A 507 -12.18 -1.02 -13.45
N SER A 508 -11.12 -0.27 -13.77
CA SER A 508 -9.78 -0.82 -14.00
C SER A 508 -9.20 -1.53 -12.77
N ALA A 509 -9.42 -0.98 -11.56
CA ALA A 509 -8.92 -1.55 -10.32
C ALA A 509 -9.79 -2.72 -9.84
N VAL A 510 -11.10 -2.70 -10.11
CA VAL A 510 -11.97 -3.86 -9.87
C VAL A 510 -11.59 -5.01 -10.78
N ALA A 511 -11.41 -4.76 -12.08
CA ALA A 511 -11.01 -5.78 -13.05
C ALA A 511 -9.69 -6.44 -12.65
N GLU A 512 -8.64 -5.66 -12.36
CA GLU A 512 -7.36 -6.18 -11.88
C GLU A 512 -7.52 -7.02 -10.61
N TRP A 513 -8.22 -6.51 -9.60
CA TRP A 513 -8.38 -7.24 -8.34
C TRP A 513 -9.12 -8.57 -8.54
N MET A 514 -10.19 -8.58 -9.34
CA MET A 514 -10.97 -9.79 -9.66
C MET A 514 -10.16 -10.79 -10.50
N GLU A 515 -9.37 -10.32 -11.48
CA GLU A 515 -8.48 -11.15 -12.30
C GLU A 515 -7.34 -11.78 -11.49
N VAL A 516 -6.79 -11.07 -10.51
CA VAL A 516 -5.72 -11.58 -9.63
C VAL A 516 -6.29 -12.52 -8.56
N ASN A 517 -7.42 -12.16 -7.93
CA ASN A 517 -7.89 -12.83 -6.71
C ASN A 517 -9.06 -13.79 -6.87
N VAL A 518 -9.87 -13.70 -7.93
CA VAL A 518 -11.09 -14.50 -8.10
C VAL A 518 -10.98 -15.44 -9.31
N LEU A 519 -10.58 -14.91 -10.46
CA LEU A 519 -10.54 -15.64 -11.72
C LEU A 519 -9.67 -16.92 -11.71
N PRO A 520 -8.43 -16.95 -11.15
CA PRO A 520 -7.56 -18.14 -11.25
C PRO A 520 -8.10 -19.33 -10.47
N TRP A 521 -8.88 -19.06 -9.42
CA TRP A 521 -9.54 -20.07 -8.59
C TRP A 521 -10.83 -20.55 -9.26
N TYR A 522 -11.65 -19.62 -9.77
CA TYR A 522 -12.83 -19.97 -10.56
C TYR A 522 -12.50 -20.86 -11.76
N LEU A 523 -11.42 -20.57 -12.48
CA LEU A 523 -10.97 -21.37 -13.62
C LEU A 523 -10.57 -22.80 -13.23
N GLN A 524 -9.96 -23.01 -12.06
CA GLN A 524 -9.65 -24.35 -11.56
C GLN A 524 -10.91 -25.16 -11.23
N LEU A 525 -11.88 -24.52 -10.57
CA LEU A 525 -13.17 -25.14 -10.24
C LEU A 525 -14.00 -25.44 -11.50
N LYS A 526 -14.06 -24.49 -12.44
CA LYS A 526 -14.73 -24.66 -13.73
C LYS A 526 -14.08 -25.82 -14.52
N LYS A 527 -12.76 -25.88 -14.57
CA LYS A 527 -12.02 -26.98 -15.21
C LYS A 527 -12.36 -28.33 -14.57
N LEU A 528 -12.41 -28.44 -13.24
CA LEU A 528 -12.82 -29.68 -12.56
C LEU A 528 -14.22 -30.14 -13.01
N ALA A 529 -15.17 -29.21 -13.11
CA ALA A 529 -16.53 -29.51 -13.55
C ALA A 529 -16.60 -29.90 -15.04
N GLU A 530 -15.83 -29.25 -15.91
CA GLU A 530 -15.72 -29.59 -17.34
C GLU A 530 -15.09 -30.98 -17.53
N GLU A 531 -14.00 -31.28 -16.81
CA GLU A 531 -13.36 -32.61 -16.80
C GLU A 531 -14.36 -33.69 -16.31
N LEU A 532 -15.12 -33.43 -15.24
CA LEU A 532 -16.09 -34.37 -14.69
C LEU A 532 -17.23 -34.66 -15.67
N ASN A 533 -17.75 -33.63 -16.34
CA ASN A 533 -18.77 -33.74 -17.37
C ASN A 533 -18.26 -34.47 -18.62
N ALA A 534 -17.00 -34.27 -19.01
CA ALA A 534 -16.38 -34.98 -20.13
C ALA A 534 -16.17 -36.47 -19.83
N ALA A 535 -15.80 -36.82 -18.59
CA ALA A 535 -15.63 -38.21 -18.17
C ALA A 535 -16.97 -38.95 -18.05
N LEU A 536 -18.05 -38.24 -17.67
CA LEU A 536 -19.42 -38.77 -17.70
C LEU A 536 -19.90 -39.17 -19.12
N GLN A 537 -19.32 -38.61 -20.18
CA GLN A 537 -19.63 -38.98 -21.56
C GLN A 537 -18.84 -40.21 -22.05
N ASN A 538 -17.84 -40.68 -21.28
CA ASN A 538 -17.08 -41.90 -21.53
C ASN A 538 -17.05 -42.80 -20.27
N PRO A 539 -18.22 -43.31 -19.82
CA PRO A 539 -18.25 -44.26 -18.71
C PRO A 539 -17.48 -45.55 -19.07
N LEU A 540 -16.78 -46.11 -18.08
CA LEU A 540 -16.13 -47.43 -18.14
C LEU A 540 -17.13 -48.58 -18.32
#